data_AF-A0A0F9AFM3-F1
#
_entry.id   AF-A0A0F9AFM3-F1
#
_cell.length_a   1.000
_cell.length_b   1.000
_cell.length_c   1.000
_cell.angle_alpha   90.00
_cell.angle_beta   90.00
_cell.angle_gamma   90.00
#
_symmetry.space_group_name_H-M   'P 1'
#
loop_
_entity.id
_entity.type
_entity.pdbx_description
1 polymer ?
#
loop_
_entity_poly.entity_id
_entity_poly.type
_entity_poly.pdbx_seq_one_letter_code
_entity_poly.pdbx_strand_id
1 'polypeptide(L)'
;MKPRKKARRRGRLRRKLAALAAALIAAAVLLAFSPLGQQFRGLATPGPPPVPSAAIVDQTSTYDANPEFVAAATDTLEAAGYVVDYYPGEQVTVDLYRELPAHGYDLILLRVHSARVREDEHGKPIDEVVLFTSEPYTRGKHLQEQATGGLALALYHEGGDPLFGIRAGFVTSSMRGDFNGATVIMMGCNGLTSVNATAMAFLGRGAESFTSWDDLISWGHSDAATLRLLELMLVKGLGEES
;
A
#
# COMPACT_ATOMS: atom_id res chain seq x y z
N MET A 1 37.82 32.53 -57.62
CA MET A 1 36.41 32.06 -57.45
C MET A 1 36.34 30.53 -57.46
N LYS A 2 36.12 29.84 -56.32
CA LYS A 2 35.60 28.44 -56.26
C LYS A 2 35.14 27.85 -54.89
N PRO A 3 34.71 28.59 -53.84
CA PRO A 3 34.27 27.93 -52.58
C PRO A 3 32.79 27.48 -52.59
N ARG A 4 31.93 28.01 -53.46
CA ARG A 4 30.46 27.82 -53.40
C ARG A 4 29.93 26.42 -53.76
N LYS A 5 30.65 25.61 -54.56
CA LYS A 5 30.16 24.29 -55.02
C LYS A 5 30.31 23.17 -53.97
N LYS A 6 31.35 23.19 -53.12
CA LYS A 6 31.60 22.15 -52.11
C LYS A 6 30.61 22.22 -50.93
N ALA A 7 30.28 23.42 -50.44
CA ALA A 7 29.32 23.61 -49.36
C ALA A 7 27.89 23.12 -49.73
N ARG A 8 27.48 23.38 -50.97
CA ARG A 8 26.16 22.98 -51.50
C ARG A 8 26.01 21.46 -51.63
N ARG A 9 27.10 20.73 -51.90
CA ARG A 9 27.14 19.26 -52.01
C ARG A 9 27.05 18.58 -50.63
N ARG A 10 27.73 19.14 -49.61
CA ARG A 10 27.64 18.68 -48.20
C ARG A 10 26.24 18.88 -47.59
N GLY A 11 25.56 19.98 -47.90
CA GLY A 11 24.18 20.23 -47.44
C GLY A 11 23.16 19.24 -48.02
N ARG A 12 23.30 18.85 -49.30
CA ARG A 12 22.45 17.83 -49.92
C ARG A 12 22.67 16.44 -49.34
N LEU A 13 23.92 16.08 -49.02
CA LEU A 13 24.24 14.79 -48.39
C LEU A 13 23.67 14.68 -46.98
N ARG A 14 23.79 15.74 -46.15
CA ARG A 14 23.20 15.79 -44.81
C ARG A 14 21.67 15.66 -44.83
N ARG A 15 20.99 16.31 -45.77
CA ARG A 15 19.52 16.18 -45.93
C ARG A 15 19.11 14.77 -46.35
N LYS A 16 19.88 14.11 -47.22
CA LYS A 16 19.63 12.70 -47.61
C LYS A 16 19.82 11.74 -46.43
N LEU A 17 20.88 11.93 -45.63
CA LEU A 17 21.11 11.12 -44.43
C LEU A 17 20.03 11.34 -43.37
N ALA A 18 19.60 12.59 -43.15
CA ALA A 18 18.50 12.91 -42.24
C ALA A 18 17.17 12.29 -42.70
N ALA A 19 16.88 12.33 -44.01
CA ALA A 19 15.69 11.68 -44.57
C ALA A 19 15.75 10.14 -44.42
N LEU A 20 16.92 9.54 -44.61
CA LEU A 20 17.12 8.10 -44.40
C LEU A 20 16.90 7.70 -42.94
N ALA A 21 17.46 8.48 -42.00
CA ALA A 21 17.27 8.26 -40.56
C ALA A 21 15.80 8.39 -40.16
N ALA A 22 15.11 9.42 -40.65
CA ALA A 22 13.68 9.61 -40.40
C ALA A 22 12.84 8.44 -40.95
N ALA A 23 13.18 7.93 -42.15
CA ALA A 23 12.50 6.78 -42.74
C ALA A 23 12.72 5.50 -41.92
N LEU A 24 13.92 5.28 -41.39
CA LEU A 24 14.23 4.14 -40.52
C LEU A 24 13.47 4.20 -39.19
N ILE A 25 13.37 5.38 -38.57
CA ILE A 25 12.59 5.59 -37.35
C ILE A 25 11.10 5.34 -37.61
N ALA A 26 10.55 5.88 -38.70
CA ALA A 26 9.16 5.66 -39.07
C ALA A 26 8.88 4.17 -39.34
N ALA A 27 9.80 3.46 -40.00
CA ALA A 27 9.69 2.03 -40.23
C ALA A 27 9.73 1.23 -38.92
N ALA A 28 10.59 1.59 -37.96
CA ALA A 28 10.67 0.95 -36.65
C ALA A 28 9.38 1.15 -35.82
N VAL A 29 8.82 2.37 -35.86
CA VAL A 29 7.54 2.68 -35.21
C VAL A 29 6.41 1.87 -35.86
N LEU A 30 6.32 1.86 -37.20
CA LEU A 30 5.31 1.07 -37.91
C LEU A 30 5.44 -0.42 -37.62
N LEU A 31 6.67 -0.95 -37.53
CA LEU A 31 6.92 -2.33 -37.11
C LEU A 31 6.44 -2.58 -35.69
N ALA A 32 6.73 -1.69 -34.73
CA ALA A 32 6.32 -1.82 -33.33
C ALA A 32 4.79 -1.86 -33.14
N PHE A 33 4.04 -1.20 -34.02
CA PHE A 33 2.56 -1.17 -34.00
C PHE A 33 1.91 -2.16 -34.98
N SER A 34 2.69 -2.87 -35.81
CA SER A 34 2.19 -3.89 -36.71
C SER A 34 1.83 -5.19 -35.97
N PRO A 35 0.95 -6.05 -36.51
CA PRO A 35 0.66 -7.36 -35.94
C PRO A 35 1.93 -8.24 -35.79
N LEU A 36 2.90 -8.09 -36.69
CA LEU A 36 4.20 -8.77 -36.57
C LEU A 36 5.03 -8.24 -35.38
N GLY A 37 5.02 -6.93 -35.13
CA GLY A 37 5.66 -6.35 -33.93
C GLY A 37 4.97 -6.74 -32.63
N GLN A 38 3.65 -6.93 -32.65
CA GLN A 38 2.92 -7.46 -31.51
C GLN A 38 3.30 -8.93 -31.21
N GLN A 39 3.61 -9.74 -32.23
CA GLN A 39 4.13 -11.09 -32.03
C GLN A 39 5.51 -11.12 -31.35
N PHE A 40 6.37 -10.12 -31.61
CA PHE A 40 7.68 -10.01 -30.94
C PHE A 40 7.59 -9.50 -29.50
N ARG A 41 6.52 -8.79 -29.10
CA ARG A 41 6.29 -8.43 -27.68
C ARG A 41 5.98 -9.64 -26.81
N GLY A 42 5.34 -10.67 -27.38
CA GLY A 42 5.09 -11.95 -26.69
C GLY A 42 6.32 -12.85 -26.55
N LEU A 43 7.46 -12.46 -27.13
CA LEU A 43 8.74 -13.18 -27.02
C LEU A 43 9.68 -12.56 -25.98
N ALA A 44 9.28 -11.49 -25.30
CA ALA A 44 9.95 -11.10 -24.08
C ALA A 44 9.78 -12.25 -23.10
N THR A 45 10.87 -12.95 -22.78
CA THR A 45 10.88 -13.94 -21.71
C THR A 45 10.25 -13.30 -20.49
N PRO A 46 9.25 -13.93 -19.85
CA PRO A 46 8.78 -13.48 -18.55
C PRO A 46 10.03 -13.27 -17.70
N GLY A 47 10.17 -12.08 -17.11
CA GLY A 47 11.13 -11.93 -16.03
C GLY A 47 10.81 -12.96 -14.94
N PRO A 48 11.74 -13.19 -14.00
CA PRO A 48 11.38 -13.90 -12.78
C PRO A 48 10.06 -13.32 -12.24
N PRO A 49 9.12 -14.17 -11.77
CA PRO A 49 7.93 -13.65 -11.12
C PRO A 49 8.35 -12.66 -10.02
N PRO A 50 7.59 -11.57 -9.81
CA PRO A 50 7.86 -10.64 -8.73
C PRO A 50 8.00 -11.41 -7.42
N VAL A 51 9.02 -11.09 -6.62
CA VAL A 51 9.16 -11.64 -5.27
C VAL A 51 8.05 -11.00 -4.42
N PRO A 52 7.18 -11.79 -3.76
CA PRO A 52 6.11 -11.22 -2.97
C PRO A 52 6.69 -10.42 -1.80
N SER A 53 5.98 -9.38 -1.38
CA SER A 53 6.42 -8.50 -0.30
C SER A 53 5.33 -8.30 0.74
N ALA A 54 5.73 -8.21 2.00
CA ALA A 54 4.81 -8.02 3.12
C ALA A 54 5.26 -6.86 4.01
N ALA A 55 4.29 -6.17 4.60
CA ALA A 55 4.54 -5.15 5.60
C ALA A 55 3.95 -5.55 6.95
N ILE A 56 4.73 -5.36 8.01
CA ILE A 56 4.25 -5.41 9.39
C ILE A 56 4.27 -3.99 9.94
N VAL A 57 3.09 -3.38 10.04
CA VAL A 57 2.88 -2.02 10.58
C VAL A 57 2.49 -2.15 12.05
N ASP A 58 3.43 -1.90 12.95
CA ASP A 58 3.32 -2.22 14.38
C ASP A 58 3.32 -0.95 15.24
N GLN A 59 2.19 -0.24 15.21
CA GLN A 59 1.97 0.93 16.05
C GLN A 59 2.07 0.56 17.54
N THR A 60 1.63 -0.65 17.88
CA THR A 60 1.58 -1.14 19.26
C THR A 60 2.94 -1.38 19.88
N SER A 61 4.02 -1.54 19.12
CA SER A 61 5.38 -1.65 19.66
C SER A 61 5.80 -0.48 20.56
N THR A 62 5.12 0.67 20.45
CA THR A 62 5.30 1.82 21.35
C THR A 62 4.81 1.57 22.78
N TYR A 63 3.74 0.78 22.96
CA TYR A 63 3.01 0.66 24.24
C TYR A 63 2.85 -0.79 24.73
N ASP A 64 2.82 -1.75 23.82
CA ASP A 64 2.68 -3.18 24.06
C ASP A 64 3.55 -3.98 23.06
N ALA A 65 4.86 -3.82 23.24
CA ALA A 65 5.87 -4.46 22.40
C ALA A 65 5.80 -5.99 22.53
N ASN A 66 5.75 -6.66 21.39
CA ASN A 66 5.79 -8.12 21.33
C ASN A 66 6.83 -8.58 20.29
N PRO A 67 8.14 -8.56 20.63
CA PRO A 67 9.18 -8.97 19.69
C PRO A 67 9.08 -10.44 19.29
N GLU A 68 8.48 -11.30 20.13
CA GLU A 68 8.26 -12.71 19.83
C GLU A 68 7.24 -12.87 18.70
N PHE A 69 6.13 -12.13 18.74
CA PHE A 69 5.17 -12.09 17.63
C PHE A 69 5.83 -11.59 16.34
N VAL A 70 6.57 -10.47 16.41
CA VAL A 70 7.20 -9.87 15.22
C VAL A 70 8.18 -10.86 14.59
N ALA A 71 9.01 -11.52 15.38
CA ALA A 71 9.94 -12.54 14.90
C ALA A 71 9.17 -13.71 14.26
N ALA A 72 8.18 -14.29 14.95
CA ALA A 72 7.44 -15.44 14.43
C ALA A 72 6.64 -15.12 13.15
N ALA A 73 6.04 -13.93 13.06
CA ALA A 73 5.33 -13.47 11.87
C ALA A 73 6.29 -13.27 10.70
N THR A 74 7.44 -12.63 10.96
CA THR A 74 8.50 -12.43 9.96
C THR A 74 9.02 -13.76 9.44
N ASP A 75 9.40 -14.68 10.33
CA ASP A 75 9.90 -16.02 9.97
C ASP A 75 8.88 -16.79 9.13
N THR A 76 7.58 -16.69 9.47
CA THR A 76 6.50 -17.36 8.72
C THR A 76 6.36 -16.78 7.31
N LEU A 77 6.41 -15.45 7.17
CA LEU A 77 6.32 -14.77 5.88
C LEU A 77 7.55 -15.05 5.01
N GLU A 78 8.75 -14.95 5.57
CA GLU A 78 10.01 -15.24 4.87
C GLU A 78 10.10 -16.70 4.43
N ALA A 79 9.65 -17.64 5.27
CA ALA A 79 9.57 -19.06 4.90
C ALA A 79 8.60 -19.31 3.72
N ALA A 80 7.60 -18.46 3.54
CA ALA A 80 6.68 -18.46 2.41
C ALA A 80 7.20 -17.69 1.19
N GLY A 81 8.41 -17.12 1.26
CA GLY A 81 9.09 -16.44 0.15
C GLY A 81 8.85 -14.93 0.08
N TYR A 82 8.24 -14.33 1.11
CA TYR A 82 8.04 -12.88 1.16
C TYR A 82 9.32 -12.15 1.57
N VAL A 83 9.53 -10.96 1.01
CA VAL A 83 10.41 -9.95 1.61
C VAL A 83 9.58 -9.13 2.60
N VAL A 84 10.03 -9.02 3.85
CA VAL A 84 9.25 -8.38 4.92
C VAL A 84 9.85 -7.04 5.31
N ASP A 85 9.02 -5.99 5.25
CA ASP A 85 9.32 -4.68 5.81
C ASP A 85 8.62 -4.53 7.18
N TYR A 86 9.40 -4.23 8.22
CA TYR A 86 8.87 -3.95 9.56
C TYR A 86 8.89 -2.46 9.86
N TYR A 87 7.71 -1.92 10.19
CA TYR A 87 7.53 -0.54 10.62
C TYR A 87 7.21 -0.51 12.13
N PRO A 88 8.22 -0.25 12.98
CA PRO A 88 8.00 -0.08 14.41
C PRO A 88 7.20 1.19 14.71
N GLY A 89 6.78 1.32 15.95
CA GLY A 89 5.76 2.26 16.39
C GLY A 89 6.09 3.71 16.05
N GLU A 90 7.34 4.13 16.23
CA GLU A 90 7.82 5.47 15.89
C GLU A 90 7.75 5.81 14.40
N GLN A 91 7.67 4.80 13.53
CA GLN A 91 7.53 4.97 12.08
C GLN A 91 6.08 4.98 11.63
N VAL A 92 5.14 4.50 12.46
CA VAL A 92 3.71 4.47 12.14
C VAL A 92 3.10 5.86 12.26
N THR A 93 3.30 6.66 11.21
CA THR A 93 2.86 8.05 11.10
C THR A 93 1.74 8.21 10.07
N VAL A 94 1.13 9.40 10.01
CA VAL A 94 0.16 9.72 8.94
C VAL A 94 0.81 9.60 7.56
N ASP A 95 2.09 9.98 7.45
CA ASP A 95 2.83 9.91 6.19
C ASP A 95 3.10 8.46 5.76
N LEU A 96 3.44 7.56 6.70
CA LEU A 96 3.55 6.14 6.40
C LEU A 96 2.24 5.59 5.85
N TYR A 97 1.12 5.84 6.53
CA TYR A 97 -0.19 5.42 6.02
C TYR A 97 -0.49 6.01 4.64
N ARG A 98 -0.07 7.25 4.37
CA ARG A 98 -0.28 7.90 3.07
C ARG A 98 0.44 7.14 1.95
N GLU A 99 1.67 6.70 2.18
CA GLU A 99 2.47 6.01 1.16
C GLU A 99 2.24 4.50 1.13
N LEU A 100 1.58 3.92 2.15
CA LEU A 100 1.43 2.48 2.34
C LEU A 100 1.01 1.70 1.07
N PRO A 101 -0.01 2.12 0.29
CA PRO A 101 -0.37 1.37 -0.92
C PRO A 101 0.64 1.54 -2.06
N ALA A 102 1.39 2.66 -2.10
CA ALA A 102 2.38 2.92 -3.14
C ALA A 102 3.59 1.98 -3.05
N HIS A 103 3.80 1.31 -1.92
CA HIS A 103 4.84 0.30 -1.75
C HIS A 103 4.54 -1.02 -2.48
N GLY A 104 3.27 -1.31 -2.80
CA GLY A 104 2.90 -2.49 -3.58
C GLY A 104 3.05 -3.81 -2.84
N TYR A 105 2.81 -3.83 -1.52
CA TYR A 105 2.81 -5.05 -0.72
C TYR A 105 1.67 -6.00 -1.11
N ASP A 106 1.95 -7.30 -1.13
CA ASP A 106 0.96 -8.36 -1.35
C ASP A 106 0.23 -8.73 -0.06
N LEU A 107 0.88 -8.52 1.10
CA LEU A 107 0.30 -8.76 2.42
C LEU A 107 0.65 -7.64 3.40
N ILE A 108 -0.34 -7.12 4.11
CA ILE A 108 -0.14 -6.06 5.11
C ILE A 108 -0.74 -6.50 6.44
N LEU A 109 0.11 -6.61 7.46
CA LEU A 109 -0.29 -6.79 8.86
C LEU A 109 -0.35 -5.42 9.53
N LEU A 110 -1.56 -5.00 9.93
CA LEU A 110 -1.78 -3.80 10.72
C LEU A 110 -1.92 -4.21 12.20
N ARG A 111 -0.79 -4.32 12.90
CA ARG A 111 -0.73 -4.51 14.36
C ARG A 111 -0.86 -3.14 15.05
N VAL A 112 -2.08 -2.60 14.99
CA VAL A 112 -2.36 -1.21 15.39
C VAL A 112 -3.57 -1.11 16.29
N HIS A 113 -3.52 -0.21 17.28
CA HIS A 113 -4.70 0.08 18.07
C HIS A 113 -5.80 0.72 17.22
N SER A 114 -7.04 0.50 17.62
CA SER A 114 -8.20 1.03 16.93
C SER A 114 -9.33 1.36 17.90
N ALA A 115 -10.10 2.37 17.54
CA ALA A 115 -11.28 2.77 18.27
C ALA A 115 -12.47 2.87 17.33
N ARG A 116 -13.63 2.36 17.79
CA ARG A 116 -14.90 2.57 17.12
C ARG A 116 -15.43 3.95 17.51
N VAL A 117 -15.58 4.83 16.54
CA VAL A 117 -16.15 6.16 16.74
C VAL A 117 -17.60 6.16 16.25
N ARG A 118 -18.50 6.65 17.11
CA ARG A 118 -19.96 6.67 16.84
C ARG A 118 -20.54 8.07 16.59
N GLU A 119 -19.75 9.11 16.84
CA GLU A 119 -20.11 10.49 16.58
C GLU A 119 -18.88 11.23 16.09
N ASP A 120 -19.03 12.07 15.07
CA ASP A 120 -17.94 12.94 14.63
C ASP A 120 -17.76 14.14 15.58
N GLU A 121 -16.76 14.98 15.29
CA GLU A 121 -16.45 16.19 16.06
C GLU A 121 -17.58 17.24 16.09
N HIS A 122 -18.61 17.08 15.27
CA HIS A 122 -19.81 17.92 15.24
C HIS A 122 -21.04 17.25 15.86
N GLY A 123 -20.88 16.07 16.48
CA GLY A 123 -21.97 15.31 17.09
C GLY A 123 -22.88 14.64 16.06
N LYS A 124 -22.47 14.55 14.79
CA LYS A 124 -23.22 13.78 13.79
C LYS A 124 -22.95 12.31 14.02
N PRO A 125 -24.00 11.45 14.04
CA PRO A 125 -23.81 10.01 14.10
C PRO A 125 -22.95 9.54 12.94
N ILE A 126 -21.84 8.88 13.29
CA ILE A 126 -21.03 8.10 12.38
C ILE A 126 -20.91 6.69 12.95
N ASP A 127 -20.37 5.77 12.21
CA ASP A 127 -19.92 4.50 12.77
C ASP A 127 -18.72 4.12 11.93
N GLU A 128 -17.53 4.19 12.50
CA GLU A 128 -16.30 3.88 11.80
C GLU A 128 -15.22 3.45 12.77
N VAL A 129 -14.17 2.85 12.22
CA VAL A 129 -13.03 2.40 12.99
C VAL A 129 -11.86 3.29 12.63
N VAL A 130 -11.32 3.97 13.63
CA VAL A 130 -10.14 4.80 13.51
C VAL A 130 -8.92 3.95 13.80
N LEU A 131 -7.95 3.94 12.88
CA LEU A 131 -6.67 3.26 13.08
C LEU A 131 -5.67 4.24 13.68
N PHE A 132 -5.03 3.87 14.79
CA PHE A 132 -4.12 4.77 15.47
C PHE A 132 -2.80 4.88 14.71
N THR A 133 -2.24 6.08 14.72
CA THR A 133 -0.81 6.31 14.44
C THR A 133 -0.08 6.48 15.77
N SER A 134 1.25 6.54 15.73
CA SER A 134 2.08 7.05 16.83
C SER A 134 2.46 8.52 16.66
N GLU A 135 1.90 9.21 15.66
CA GLU A 135 2.19 10.63 15.44
C GLU A 135 1.37 11.51 16.40
N PRO A 136 2.00 12.39 17.21
CA PRO A 136 1.28 13.32 18.06
C PRO A 136 0.36 14.23 17.26
N TYR A 137 -0.88 14.34 17.71
CA TYR A 137 -1.88 15.22 17.13
C TYR A 137 -1.48 16.68 17.34
N THR A 138 -1.53 17.46 16.27
CA THR A 138 -1.44 18.92 16.35
C THR A 138 -2.40 19.57 15.35
N ARG A 139 -3.01 20.68 15.75
CA ARG A 139 -3.93 21.45 14.87
C ARG A 139 -3.24 22.03 13.62
N GLY A 140 -1.91 22.10 13.61
CA GLY A 140 -1.12 22.74 12.54
C GLY A 140 -0.61 21.81 11.44
N LYS A 141 -0.76 20.49 11.58
CA LYS A 141 -0.28 19.48 10.60
C LYS A 141 -1.44 18.86 9.82
N HIS A 142 -1.18 18.26 8.65
CA HIS A 142 -2.18 17.51 7.88
C HIS A 142 -3.51 18.27 7.71
N LEU A 143 -3.41 19.58 7.46
CA LEU A 143 -4.56 20.50 7.53
C LEU A 143 -5.67 20.11 6.56
N GLN A 144 -5.30 19.60 5.38
CA GLN A 144 -6.26 19.16 4.39
C GLN A 144 -7.03 17.93 4.88
N GLU A 145 -6.34 16.92 5.37
CA GLU A 145 -6.94 15.68 5.84
C GLU A 145 -7.72 15.87 7.15
N GLN A 146 -7.33 16.83 8.00
CA GLN A 146 -8.16 17.28 9.11
C GLN A 146 -9.44 17.97 8.61
N ALA A 147 -9.33 18.93 7.68
CA ALA A 147 -10.47 19.69 7.16
C ALA A 147 -11.48 18.83 6.39
N THR A 148 -11.04 17.74 5.75
CA THR A 148 -11.91 16.79 5.03
C THR A 148 -12.41 15.65 5.91
N GLY A 149 -12.05 15.62 7.20
CA GLY A 149 -12.43 14.55 8.11
C GLY A 149 -11.78 13.20 7.78
N GLY A 150 -10.62 13.19 7.13
CA GLY A 150 -9.79 12.00 6.94
C GLY A 150 -9.01 11.60 8.21
N LEU A 151 -8.76 12.55 9.11
CA LEU A 151 -8.07 12.31 10.38
C LEU A 151 -9.00 12.52 11.58
N ALA A 152 -8.73 11.80 12.66
CA ALA A 152 -9.35 11.97 13.96
C ALA A 152 -8.31 12.33 15.02
N LEU A 153 -8.74 13.01 16.08
CA LEU A 153 -8.02 13.03 17.35
C LEU A 153 -8.29 11.70 18.05
N ALA A 154 -7.22 10.96 18.34
CA ALA A 154 -7.29 9.64 18.96
C ALA A 154 -6.58 9.69 20.33
N LEU A 155 -7.18 9.04 21.34
CA LEU A 155 -6.63 8.93 22.69
C LEU A 155 -6.52 7.46 23.05
N TYR A 156 -5.31 6.99 23.39
CA TYR A 156 -5.09 5.60 23.76
C TYR A 156 -5.83 5.23 25.06
N HIS A 157 -5.85 6.16 26.01
CA HIS A 157 -6.66 6.11 27.22
C HIS A 157 -7.18 7.52 27.55
N GLU A 158 -8.20 7.61 28.41
CA GLU A 158 -8.69 8.91 28.88
C GLU A 158 -7.55 9.72 29.52
N GLY A 159 -7.39 10.98 29.08
CA GLY A 159 -6.31 11.87 29.53
C GLY A 159 -4.91 11.55 28.97
N GLY A 160 -4.78 10.58 28.05
CA GLY A 160 -3.53 10.28 27.37
C GLY A 160 -3.12 11.36 26.34
N ASP A 161 -1.91 11.22 25.81
CA ASP A 161 -1.43 12.13 24.76
C ASP A 161 -2.25 11.95 23.47
N PRO A 162 -2.70 13.03 22.84
CA PRO A 162 -3.50 12.95 21.63
C PRO A 162 -2.63 12.54 20.44
N LEU A 163 -3.09 11.56 19.68
CA LEU A 163 -2.47 11.01 18.48
C LEU A 163 -3.35 11.26 17.27
N PHE A 164 -2.76 11.29 16.08
CA PHE A 164 -3.55 11.22 14.85
C PHE A 164 -4.13 9.82 14.68
N GLY A 165 -5.41 9.75 14.31
CA GLY A 165 -6.08 8.53 13.90
C GLY A 165 -6.50 8.61 12.43
N ILE A 166 -6.31 7.52 11.69
CA ILE A 166 -6.69 7.38 10.29
C ILE A 166 -8.14 6.95 10.18
N ARG A 167 -8.96 7.74 9.48
CA ARG A 167 -10.37 7.44 9.21
C ARG A 167 -10.54 6.85 7.81
N ALA A 168 -11.73 6.29 7.53
CA ALA A 168 -12.04 5.73 6.22
C ALA A 168 -11.85 6.75 5.07
N GLY A 169 -12.15 8.03 5.31
CA GLY A 169 -11.94 9.11 4.34
C GLY A 169 -10.48 9.31 3.92
N PHE A 170 -9.53 9.05 4.82
CA PHE A 170 -8.10 9.12 4.50
C PHE A 170 -7.68 7.99 3.56
N VAL A 171 -8.16 6.77 3.84
CA VAL A 171 -7.92 5.60 2.98
C VAL A 171 -8.47 5.82 1.57
N THR A 172 -9.67 6.39 1.45
CA THR A 172 -10.31 6.63 0.14
C THR A 172 -9.77 7.84 -0.61
N SER A 173 -9.21 8.86 0.05
CA SER A 173 -8.93 10.14 -0.60
C SER A 173 -7.49 10.65 -0.45
N SER A 174 -6.75 10.18 0.55
CA SER A 174 -5.44 10.74 0.91
C SER A 174 -4.27 9.78 0.66
N MET A 175 -4.50 8.46 0.80
CA MET A 175 -3.47 7.48 0.45
C MET A 175 -3.07 7.56 -1.03
N ARG A 176 -1.79 7.30 -1.32
CA ARG A 176 -1.20 7.34 -2.66
C ARG A 176 -1.07 5.93 -3.20
N GLY A 177 -1.40 5.76 -4.48
CA GLY A 177 -1.47 4.46 -5.10
C GLY A 177 -2.75 3.71 -4.76
N ASP A 178 -2.65 2.39 -4.91
CA ASP A 178 -3.71 1.40 -4.76
C ASP A 178 -3.08 0.14 -4.14
N PHE A 179 -3.86 -0.66 -3.40
CA PHE A 179 -3.38 -1.88 -2.77
C PHE A 179 -3.14 -3.03 -3.76
N ASN A 180 -3.57 -2.91 -5.03
CA ASN A 180 -3.20 -3.81 -6.13
C ASN A 180 -3.38 -5.31 -5.82
N GLY A 181 -4.44 -5.67 -5.11
CA GLY A 181 -4.73 -7.05 -4.70
C GLY A 181 -4.13 -7.47 -3.36
N ALA A 182 -3.63 -6.54 -2.54
CA ALA A 182 -3.08 -6.88 -1.23
C ALA A 182 -4.11 -7.57 -0.32
N THR A 183 -3.64 -8.54 0.46
CA THR A 183 -4.37 -9.04 1.63
C THR A 183 -4.03 -8.17 2.84
N VAL A 184 -5.06 -7.56 3.45
CA VAL A 184 -4.90 -6.72 4.64
C VAL A 184 -5.45 -7.44 5.87
N ILE A 185 -4.62 -7.65 6.88
CA ILE A 185 -5.02 -8.22 8.17
C ILE A 185 -4.89 -7.11 9.21
N MET A 186 -6.02 -6.61 9.69
CA MET A 186 -6.08 -5.61 10.74
C MET A 186 -6.35 -6.28 12.08
N MET A 187 -5.42 -6.11 13.02
CA MET A 187 -5.38 -6.84 14.29
C MET A 187 -6.04 -6.08 15.45
N GLY A 188 -6.39 -4.81 15.24
CA GLY A 188 -7.08 -4.00 16.24
C GLY A 188 -8.53 -4.42 16.43
N CYS A 189 -9.14 -3.92 17.50
CA CYS A 189 -10.54 -4.19 17.81
C CYS A 189 -11.48 -3.64 16.74
N ASN A 190 -12.67 -4.24 16.62
CA ASN A 190 -13.82 -3.68 15.91
C ASN A 190 -13.64 -3.40 14.40
N GLY A 191 -12.55 -3.80 13.73
CA GLY A 191 -12.36 -3.47 12.31
C GLY A 191 -13.42 -4.03 11.33
N LEU A 192 -14.28 -4.96 11.78
CA LEU A 192 -15.45 -5.49 11.03
C LEU A 192 -16.82 -5.15 11.68
N THR A 193 -17.02 -3.93 12.18
CA THR A 193 -18.33 -3.53 12.75
C THR A 193 -19.45 -3.40 11.70
N SER A 194 -20.69 -3.24 12.17
CA SER A 194 -21.94 -3.22 11.38
C SER A 194 -21.99 -2.34 10.12
N VAL A 195 -21.08 -1.39 9.95
CA VAL A 195 -20.98 -0.50 8.77
C VAL A 195 -19.74 -0.76 7.92
N ASN A 196 -18.74 -1.48 8.42
CA ASN A 196 -17.50 -1.86 7.72
C ASN A 196 -16.82 -0.71 6.96
N ALA A 197 -17.01 0.55 7.34
CA ALA A 197 -16.57 1.70 6.55
C ALA A 197 -15.05 1.67 6.29
N THR A 198 -14.27 1.29 7.29
CA THR A 198 -12.82 1.14 7.18
C THR A 198 -12.46 -0.02 6.25
N ALA A 199 -13.00 -1.22 6.48
CA ALA A 199 -12.76 -2.38 5.62
C ALA A 199 -13.13 -2.10 4.15
N MET A 200 -14.30 -1.50 3.91
CA MET A 200 -14.77 -1.10 2.58
C MET A 200 -13.89 -0.03 1.95
N ALA A 201 -13.27 0.85 2.74
CA ALA A 201 -12.32 1.82 2.21
C ALA A 201 -11.04 1.15 1.68
N PHE A 202 -10.51 0.13 2.38
CA PHE A 202 -9.37 -0.66 1.88
C PHE A 202 -9.73 -1.46 0.64
N LEU A 203 -10.87 -2.17 0.65
CA LEU A 203 -11.35 -2.95 -0.50
C LEU A 203 -11.63 -2.05 -1.72
N GLY A 204 -12.28 -0.90 -1.50
CA GLY A 204 -12.52 0.11 -2.54
C GLY A 204 -11.24 0.76 -3.07
N ARG A 205 -10.12 0.60 -2.34
CA ARG A 205 -8.77 1.04 -2.74
C ARG A 205 -7.90 -0.12 -3.24
N GLY A 206 -8.57 -1.19 -3.68
CA GLY A 206 -8.01 -2.33 -4.41
C GLY A 206 -7.31 -3.38 -3.56
N ALA A 207 -7.56 -3.45 -2.26
CA ALA A 207 -7.22 -4.65 -1.49
C ALA A 207 -8.08 -5.83 -1.96
N GLU A 208 -7.50 -7.02 -2.09
CA GLU A 208 -8.25 -8.24 -2.44
C GLU A 208 -9.10 -8.71 -1.26
N SER A 209 -8.53 -8.64 -0.06
CA SER A 209 -9.20 -9.05 1.16
C SER A 209 -8.86 -8.15 2.34
N PHE A 210 -9.81 -8.05 3.28
CA PHE A 210 -9.63 -7.35 4.54
C PHE A 210 -10.15 -8.24 5.67
N THR A 211 -9.26 -8.68 6.55
CA THR A 211 -9.57 -9.56 7.69
C THR A 211 -9.34 -8.80 8.99
N SER A 212 -10.29 -8.89 9.93
CA SER A 212 -10.22 -8.21 11.22
C SER A 212 -11.22 -8.81 12.23
N TRP A 213 -11.20 -8.32 13.45
CA TRP A 213 -12.15 -8.59 14.52
C TRP A 213 -13.41 -7.71 14.44
N ASP A 214 -14.54 -8.23 14.89
CA ASP A 214 -15.83 -7.53 14.96
C ASP A 214 -16.16 -6.98 16.37
N ASP A 215 -15.35 -7.33 17.38
CA ASP A 215 -15.48 -6.88 18.77
C ASP A 215 -14.12 -6.57 19.41
N LEU A 216 -14.11 -6.33 20.72
CA LEU A 216 -12.93 -6.17 21.55
C LEU A 216 -12.10 -7.44 21.61
N ILE A 217 -10.78 -7.29 21.56
CA ILE A 217 -9.83 -8.37 21.61
C ILE A 217 -8.59 -7.96 22.42
N SER A 218 -7.97 -8.92 23.11
CA SER A 218 -6.69 -8.69 23.76
C SER A 218 -5.54 -8.84 22.76
N TRP A 219 -4.44 -8.11 22.97
CA TRP A 219 -3.26 -8.19 22.12
C TRP A 219 -2.70 -9.60 22.04
N GLY A 220 -2.54 -10.29 23.18
CA GLY A 220 -2.06 -11.66 23.20
C GLY A 220 -2.94 -12.64 22.42
N HIS A 221 -4.27 -12.46 22.44
CA HIS A 221 -5.16 -13.30 21.62
C HIS A 221 -5.06 -12.96 20.14
N SER A 222 -5.06 -11.66 19.79
CA SER A 222 -4.94 -11.24 18.40
C SER A 222 -3.61 -11.71 17.79
N ASP A 223 -2.49 -11.56 18.52
CA ASP A 223 -1.17 -12.00 18.08
C ASP A 223 -1.16 -13.52 17.81
N ALA A 224 -1.66 -14.32 18.76
CA ALA A 224 -1.71 -15.78 18.61
C ALA A 224 -2.62 -16.23 17.45
N ALA A 225 -3.79 -15.59 17.30
CA ALA A 225 -4.72 -15.90 16.22
C ALA A 225 -4.16 -15.49 14.84
N THR A 226 -3.52 -14.34 14.73
CA THR A 226 -2.88 -13.90 13.48
C THR A 226 -1.72 -14.80 13.09
N LEU A 227 -0.86 -15.23 14.03
CA LEU A 227 0.19 -16.21 13.72
C LEU A 227 -0.40 -17.52 13.21
N ARG A 228 -1.49 -17.99 13.83
CA ARG A 228 -2.17 -19.21 13.39
C ARG A 228 -2.79 -19.05 12.00
N LEU A 229 -3.35 -17.88 11.71
CA LEU A 229 -3.90 -17.55 10.40
C LEU A 229 -2.79 -17.55 9.32
N LEU A 230 -1.66 -16.90 9.57
CA LEU A 230 -0.51 -16.88 8.67
C LEU A 230 -0.01 -18.29 8.37
N GLU A 231 0.16 -19.13 9.39
CA GLU A 231 0.57 -20.53 9.23
C GLU A 231 -0.42 -21.31 8.34
N LEU A 232 -1.72 -21.10 8.53
CA LEU A 232 -2.76 -21.77 7.75
C LEU A 232 -2.80 -21.32 6.29
N MET A 233 -2.67 -20.01 6.06
CA MET A 233 -2.73 -19.41 4.73
C MET A 233 -1.49 -19.73 3.91
N LEU A 234 -0.30 -19.60 4.51
CA LEU A 234 0.96 -19.56 3.77
C LEU A 234 1.73 -20.88 3.80
N VAL A 235 1.59 -21.66 4.87
CA VAL A 235 2.35 -22.91 5.03
C VAL A 235 1.49 -24.13 4.72
N LYS A 236 0.24 -24.12 5.19
CA LYS A 236 -0.67 -25.28 5.04
C LYS A 236 -1.54 -25.20 3.79
N GLY A 237 -1.55 -24.07 3.10
CA GLY A 237 -2.29 -23.86 1.87
C GLY A 237 -3.78 -24.14 2.03
N LEU A 238 -4.52 -23.24 2.69
CA LEU A 238 -5.98 -23.25 2.62
C LEU A 238 -6.42 -22.87 1.19
N GLY A 239 -6.35 -23.82 0.25
CA GLY A 239 -6.80 -23.59 -1.13
C GLY A 239 -6.43 -24.62 -2.21
N GLU A 240 -5.50 -25.55 -2.00
CA GLU A 240 -5.28 -26.62 -3.00
C GLU A 240 -5.94 -27.93 -2.57
N GLU A 241 -7.27 -27.98 -2.68
CA GLU A 241 -7.90 -29.24 -3.07
C GLU A 241 -7.58 -29.45 -4.56
N SER A 242 -6.62 -30.33 -4.83
CA SER A 242 -6.32 -30.89 -6.16
C SER A 242 -7.46 -31.74 -6.71
#